data_AF-A0A8T2RJN5-F1
#
_entry.id   AF-A0A8T2RJN5-F1
#
_cell.length_a   1.000
_cell.length_b   1.000
_cell.length_c   1.000
_cell.angle_alpha   90.00
_cell.angle_beta   90.00
_cell.angle_gamma   90.00
#
_symmetry.space_group_name_H-M   'P 1'
#
loop_
_entity.id
_entity.type
_entity.pdbx_description
1 polymer ?
#
loop_
_entity_poly.entity_id
_entity_poly.type
_entity_poly.pdbx_seq_one_letter_code
_entity_poly.pdbx_strand_id
1 'polypeptide(L)'
;MTAIHDMMRTSNAFDLIYLAAEVLELAGNAARDNKKSRIIPRHIQLAVRNDEELSKLLGNVVIANGGVLPNIHATLLPKKAFKGKEDLGSSFTGNQK
;
A
#
# COMPACT_ATOMS: atom_id res chain seq x y z
N MET A 1 11.43 35.39 -24.85
CA MET A 1 10.82 35.19 -23.52
C MET A 1 9.79 34.05 -23.47
N THR A 2 9.21 33.62 -24.61
CA THR A 2 8.25 32.50 -24.66
C THR A 2 8.89 31.10 -24.53
N ALA A 3 10.13 30.90 -24.97
CA ALA A 3 10.82 29.60 -24.87
C ALA A 3 11.14 29.14 -23.43
N ILE A 4 11.40 30.08 -22.51
CA ILE A 4 11.67 29.75 -21.09
C ILE A 4 10.37 29.33 -20.37
N HIS A 5 9.24 29.94 -20.72
CA HIS A 5 7.94 29.58 -20.17
C HIS A 5 7.42 28.23 -20.72
N ASP A 6 7.74 27.89 -21.97
CA ASP A 6 7.44 26.56 -22.53
C ASP A 6 8.33 25.47 -21.94
N MET A 7 9.59 25.77 -21.63
CA MET A 7 10.50 24.83 -20.95
C MET A 7 10.08 24.53 -19.50
N MET A 8 9.44 25.48 -18.80
CA MET A 8 8.81 25.23 -17.50
C MET A 8 7.49 24.45 -17.60
N ARG A 9 6.77 24.54 -18.72
CA ARG A 9 5.49 23.84 -18.89
C ARG A 9 5.68 22.34 -19.12
N THR A 10 6.82 21.93 -19.69
CA THR A 10 7.14 20.52 -19.96
C THR A 10 7.58 19.72 -18.72
N SER A 11 8.10 20.38 -17.67
CA SER A 11 8.60 19.69 -16.46
C SER A 11 7.48 18.91 -15.75
N ASN A 12 6.32 19.53 -15.60
CA ASN A 12 5.21 19.02 -14.78
C ASN A 12 4.56 17.75 -15.38
N ALA A 13 4.74 17.51 -16.68
CA ALA A 13 4.15 16.35 -17.35
C ALA A 13 4.87 15.05 -16.96
N PHE A 14 6.17 15.12 -16.70
CA PHE A 14 6.97 13.97 -16.30
C PHE A 14 6.64 13.54 -14.87
N ASP A 15 6.39 14.49 -13.97
CA ASP A 15 6.08 14.24 -12.56
C ASP A 15 4.81 13.39 -12.39
N LEU A 16 3.76 13.67 -13.17
CA LEU A 16 2.52 12.90 -13.14
C LEU A 16 2.70 11.48 -13.67
N ILE A 17 3.53 11.31 -14.71
CA ILE A 17 3.80 10.00 -15.30
C ILE A 17 4.63 9.15 -14.33
N TYR A 18 5.62 9.75 -13.67
CA TYR A 18 6.43 9.09 -12.66
C TYR A 18 5.57 8.60 -11.50
N LEU A 19 4.72 9.48 -10.94
CA LEU A 19 3.81 9.10 -9.86
C LEU A 19 2.81 8.01 -10.28
N ALA A 20 2.28 8.09 -11.51
CA ALA A 20 1.38 7.08 -12.04
C ALA A 20 2.08 5.72 -12.21
N ALA A 21 3.33 5.72 -12.67
CA ALA A 21 4.14 4.51 -12.83
C ALA A 21 4.41 3.84 -11.46
N GLU A 22 4.80 4.62 -10.45
CA GLU A 22 5.04 4.14 -9.08
C GLU A 22 3.78 3.47 -8.50
N VAL A 23 2.63 4.14 -8.59
CA VAL A 23 1.35 3.58 -8.11
C VAL A 23 0.97 2.32 -8.88
N LEU A 24 1.21 2.27 -10.20
CA LEU A 24 0.92 1.10 -11.03
C LEU A 24 1.84 -0.09 -10.72
N GLU A 25 3.12 0.15 -10.42
CA GLU A 25 4.07 -0.88 -10.02
C GLU A 25 3.63 -1.54 -8.71
N LEU A 26 3.39 -0.72 -7.67
CA LEU A 26 2.96 -1.21 -6.37
C LEU A 26 1.58 -1.89 -6.43
N ALA A 27 0.62 -1.32 -7.17
CA ALA A 27 -0.70 -1.93 -7.36
C ALA A 27 -0.64 -3.22 -8.19
N GLY A 28 0.31 -3.30 -9.13
CA GLY A 28 0.61 -4.51 -9.90
C GLY A 28 1.16 -5.62 -9.02
N ASN A 29 2.08 -5.30 -8.11
CA ASN A 29 2.60 -6.24 -7.11
C ASN A 29 1.46 -6.74 -6.19
N ALA A 30 0.65 -5.83 -5.65
CA ALA A 30 -0.52 -6.19 -4.85
C ALA A 30 -1.55 -7.06 -5.62
N ALA A 31 -1.68 -6.87 -6.95
CA ALA A 31 -2.53 -7.72 -7.77
C ALA A 31 -1.97 -9.15 -7.91
N ARG A 32 -0.65 -9.25 -8.12
CA ARG A 32 0.07 -10.53 -8.20
C ARG A 32 0.01 -11.29 -6.89
N ASP A 33 0.17 -10.62 -5.75
CA ASP A 33 0.05 -11.21 -4.41
C ASP A 33 -1.34 -11.80 -4.18
N ASN A 34 -2.37 -11.12 -4.68
CA ASN A 34 -3.75 -11.59 -4.66
C ASN A 34 -4.08 -12.60 -5.79
N LYS A 35 -3.06 -13.11 -6.51
CA LYS A 35 -3.17 -14.09 -7.60
C LYS A 35 -4.12 -13.64 -8.72
N LYS A 36 -4.16 -12.34 -9.01
CA LYS A 36 -5.01 -11.74 -10.06
C LYS A 36 -4.15 -11.08 -11.12
N SER A 37 -4.54 -11.23 -12.39
CA SER A 37 -3.87 -10.59 -13.54
C SER A 37 -4.33 -9.14 -13.78
N ARG A 38 -5.47 -8.74 -13.21
CA ARG A 38 -6.06 -7.40 -13.38
C ARG A 38 -5.96 -6.59 -12.09
N ILE A 39 -5.52 -5.35 -12.21
CA ILE A 39 -5.57 -4.36 -11.12
C ILE A 39 -7.03 -3.97 -10.88
N ILE A 40 -7.47 -4.04 -9.62
CA ILE A 40 -8.80 -3.60 -9.17
C ILE A 40 -8.61 -2.52 -8.09
N PRO A 41 -9.66 -1.74 -7.73
CA PRO A 41 -9.52 -0.67 -6.74
C PRO A 41 -8.94 -1.10 -5.40
N ARG A 42 -9.18 -2.35 -4.98
CA ARG A 42 -8.54 -2.94 -3.78
C ARG A 42 -7.01 -2.94 -3.86
N HIS A 43 -6.43 -3.29 -5.00
CA HIS A 43 -4.97 -3.37 -5.14
C HIS A 43 -4.34 -1.97 -5.06
N ILE A 44 -5.02 -0.96 -5.64
CA ILE A 44 -4.59 0.45 -5.54
C ILE A 44 -4.66 0.92 -4.09
N GLN A 45 -5.73 0.62 -3.37
CA GLN A 45 -5.85 0.96 -1.96
C GLN A 45 -4.76 0.30 -1.10
N LEU A 46 -4.46 -0.97 -1.34
CA LEU A 46 -3.40 -1.68 -0.62
C LEU A 46 -2.02 -1.07 -0.91
N ALA A 47 -1.72 -0.79 -2.18
CA ALA A 47 -0.48 -0.14 -2.57
C ALA A 47 -0.31 1.24 -1.91
N VAL A 48 -1.32 2.12 -2.04
CA VAL A 48 -1.27 3.49 -1.51
C VAL A 48 -1.19 3.52 0.01
N ARG A 49 -1.86 2.61 0.72
CA ARG A 49 -1.90 2.64 2.19
C ARG A 49 -0.74 1.90 2.85
N ASN A 50 -0.06 1.00 2.13
CA ASN A 50 1.15 0.34 2.61
C ASN A 50 2.42 1.17 2.35
N ASP A 51 2.37 2.10 1.40
CA ASP A 51 3.47 3.03 1.15
C ASP A 51 3.33 4.32 1.99
N GLU A 52 4.40 4.74 2.66
CA GLU A 52 4.37 5.87 3.59
C GLU A 52 4.16 7.21 2.87
N GLU A 53 4.87 7.41 1.75
CA GLU A 53 4.84 8.67 1.01
C GLU A 53 3.48 8.86 0.32
N LEU A 54 2.99 7.81 -0.36
CA LEU A 54 1.69 7.81 -1.01
C LEU A 54 0.53 7.92 -0.01
N SER A 55 0.63 7.26 1.14
CA SER A 55 -0.41 7.35 2.18
C SER A 55 -0.53 8.76 2.74
N LYS A 56 0.61 9.46 2.91
CA LYS A 56 0.64 10.86 3.32
C LYS A 56 0.14 11.79 2.22
N LEU A 57 0.58 11.59 0.98
CA LEU A 57 0.18 12.38 -0.18
C LEU A 57 -1.34 12.27 -0.46
N LEU A 58 -1.89 11.05 -0.32
CA LEU A 58 -3.29 10.72 -0.58
C LEU A 58 -4.12 10.54 0.70
N GLY A 59 -3.68 11.15 1.81
CA GLY A 59 -4.29 10.98 3.14
C GLY A 59 -5.81 11.20 3.14
N ASN A 60 -6.25 12.31 2.52
CA ASN A 60 -7.65 12.73 2.48
C ASN A 60 -8.43 12.21 1.25
N VAL A 61 -7.80 11.41 0.40
CA VAL A 61 -8.42 10.89 -0.82
C VAL A 61 -9.14 9.57 -0.51
N VAL A 62 -10.38 9.46 -0.98
CA VAL A 62 -11.18 8.24 -0.89
C VAL A 62 -11.10 7.47 -2.20
N ILE A 63 -10.56 6.25 -2.14
CA ILE A 63 -10.55 5.33 -3.27
C ILE A 63 -11.82 4.48 -3.20
N ALA A 64 -12.75 4.73 -4.13
CA ALA A 64 -14.00 3.97 -4.22
C ALA A 64 -13.72 2.47 -4.40
N ASN A 65 -14.46 1.61 -3.69
CA ASN A 65 -14.31 0.16 -3.70
C ASN A 65 -12.91 -0.37 -3.27
N GLY A 66 -12.10 0.46 -2.60
CA GLY A 66 -10.76 0.07 -2.11
C GLY A 66 -10.77 -0.74 -0.80
N GLY A 67 -11.78 -0.56 0.05
CA GLY A 67 -11.81 -1.12 1.40
C GLY A 67 -10.71 -0.54 2.31
N VAL A 68 -10.34 -1.26 3.36
CA VAL A 68 -9.31 -0.83 4.34
C VAL A 68 -8.21 -1.88 4.54
N LEU A 69 -7.03 -1.47 5.01
CA LEU A 69 -6.00 -2.44 5.39
C LEU A 69 -6.52 -3.35 6.52
N PRO A 70 -6.33 -4.67 6.44
CA PRO A 70 -6.70 -5.57 7.53
C PRO A 70 -5.90 -5.23 8.78
N ASN A 71 -6.58 -4.75 9.82
CA ASN A 71 -5.96 -4.44 11.10
C ASN A 71 -6.93 -4.80 12.23
N ILE A 72 -6.48 -5.61 13.19
CA ILE A 72 -7.26 -6.01 14.37
C ILE A 72 -6.48 -5.56 15.60
N HIS A 73 -7.10 -4.69 16.41
CA HIS A 73 -6.48 -4.24 17.66
C HIS A 73 -6.28 -5.42 18.62
N ALA A 74 -5.13 -5.50 19.28
CA ALA A 74 -4.75 -6.65 20.11
C ALA A 74 -5.76 -6.97 21.24
N THR A 75 -6.50 -5.97 21.72
CA THR A 75 -7.55 -6.16 22.75
C THR A 75 -8.77 -6.93 22.25
N LEU A 76 -8.99 -6.96 20.94
CA LEU A 76 -10.09 -7.66 20.29
C LEU A 76 -9.73 -9.12 20.00
N LEU A 77 -8.45 -9.48 20.10
CA LEU A 77 -8.04 -10.86 19.97
C LEU A 77 -8.51 -11.64 21.21
N PRO A 78 -9.08 -12.85 21.02
CA PRO A 78 -9.47 -13.68 22.15
C PRO A 78 -8.25 -13.94 23.03
N LYS A 79 -8.38 -13.72 24.35
CA LYS A 79 -7.35 -14.12 25.30
C LYS A 79 -7.13 -15.62 25.14
N LYS A 80 -5.92 -16.02 24.73
CA LYS A 80 -5.53 -17.43 24.48
C LYS A 80 -6.12 -18.35 25.55
N ALA A 81 -7.15 -19.11 25.19
CA ALA A 81 -7.50 -20.36 25.82
C ALA A 81 -7.04 -21.47 24.88
N PHE A 82 -6.23 -22.40 25.39
CA PHE A 82 -5.59 -23.54 24.70
C PHE A 82 -6.60 -24.31 23.79
N LYS A 83 -6.28 -24.93 22.63
CA LYS A 83 -5.28 -25.99 22.36
C LYS A 83 -5.30 -26.41 20.85
N GLY A 84 -4.15 -26.74 20.22
CA GLY A 84 -4.08 -27.60 19.01
C GLY A 84 -3.02 -27.24 17.92
N LYS A 85 -1.93 -28.03 17.85
CA LYS A 85 -0.82 -28.18 16.85
C LYS A 85 -1.23 -27.99 15.37
N GLU A 86 -0.43 -27.61 14.35
CA GLU A 86 0.99 -27.49 13.94
C GLU A 86 0.90 -26.54 12.70
N ASP A 87 1.75 -25.54 12.40
CA ASP A 87 3.13 -25.61 11.92
C ASP A 87 3.65 -24.18 11.58
N LEU A 88 4.97 -24.08 11.45
CA LEU A 88 5.78 -22.97 10.88
C LEU A 88 6.11 -21.80 11.80
N GLY A 89 7.19 -21.99 12.56
CA GLY A 89 7.89 -20.92 13.24
C GLY A 89 8.74 -20.04 12.32
N SER A 90 9.02 -18.84 12.80
CA SER A 90 10.39 -18.31 12.85
C SER A 90 10.44 -17.15 13.86
N SER A 91 11.03 -17.46 15.01
CA SER A 91 11.99 -16.60 15.72
C SER A 91 11.55 -15.20 16.14
N PHE A 92 11.06 -15.07 17.37
CA PHE A 92 11.33 -13.86 18.16
C PHE A 92 12.08 -14.27 19.43
N THR A 93 13.39 -14.07 19.36
CA THR A 93 14.31 -14.07 20.50
C THR A 93 13.85 -13.02 21.50
N GLY A 94 13.82 -13.42 22.77
CA GLY A 94 13.33 -12.59 23.86
C GLY A 94 14.22 -11.41 24.22
N ASN A 95 13.64 -10.52 25.00
CA ASN A 95 14.10 -10.14 26.34
C ASN A 95 12.91 -9.40 26.99
N GLN A 96 12.33 -9.84 28.11
CA GLN A 96 12.92 -9.96 29.46
C GLN A 96 13.74 -8.73 29.87
N LYS A 97 13.07 -7.66 30.27
CA LYS A 97 12.84 -7.32 31.68
C LYS A 97 11.87 -6.14 31.81
#